data_AF-R0GUA0-F1
#
_entry.id   AF-R0GUA0-F1
#
_cell.length_a   1.000
_cell.length_b   1.000
_cell.length_c   1.000
_cell.angle_alpha   90.00
_cell.angle_beta   90.00
_cell.angle_gamma   90.00
#
_symmetry.space_group_name_H-M   'P 1'
#
loop_
_entity.id
_entity.type
_entity.pdbx_description
1 polymer ?
#
loop_
_entity_poly.entity_id
_entity_poly.type
_entity_poly.pdbx_seq_one_letter_code
_entity_poly.pdbx_strand_id
1 'polypeptide(L)' 'MSSVGTSKGILEIAKFGVYVAVPIVLMYTFANNSTNIKRFMGDHSYVVYLKEAPRPPSPEELREMAKLISVFY' A
#
# COMPACT_ATOMS: atom_id res chain seq x y z
N MET A 1 31.67 25.81 -23.35
CA MET A 1 30.92 24.59 -22.99
C MET A 1 29.50 24.75 -23.53
N SER A 2 28.97 23.76 -24.26
CA SER A 2 27.66 23.84 -24.92
C SER A 2 26.49 23.63 -23.95
N SER A 3 25.40 24.39 -24.12
CA SER A 3 24.18 24.34 -23.30
C SER A 3 23.55 22.95 -23.16
N VAL A 4 23.73 22.08 -24.15
CA VAL A 4 23.26 20.68 -24.15
C VAL A 4 23.78 19.88 -22.95
N GLY A 5 25.01 20.15 -22.47
CA GLY A 5 25.58 19.48 -21.30
C GLY A 5 24.90 19.91 -20.00
N THR A 6 24.62 21.20 -19.84
CA THR A 6 23.93 21.76 -18.68
C THR A 6 22.47 21.31 -18.61
N SER A 7 21.77 21.22 -19.74
CA SER A 7 20.39 20.74 -19.80
C SER A 7 20.24 19.26 -19.42
N LYS A 8 21.22 18.42 -19.78
CA LYS A 8 21.24 17.01 -19.35
C LYS A 8 21.40 16.89 -17.83
N GLY A 9 22.28 17.68 -17.22
CA GLY A 9 22.46 17.70 -15.76
C GLY A 9 21.22 18.14 -15.00
N ILE A 10 20.52 19.19 -15.47
CA ILE A 10 19.26 19.64 -14.85
C ILE A 10 18.17 18.56 -14.95
N LEU A 11 18.08 17.87 -16.09
CA LEU A 11 17.10 16.79 -16.29
C LEU A 11 17.36 15.61 -15.34
N GLU A 12 18.62 15.27 -15.08
CA GLU A 12 18.98 14.20 -14.15
C GLU A 12 18.65 14.55 -12.70
N ILE A 13 18.92 15.79 -12.27
CA ILE A 13 18.56 16.27 -10.93
C ILE A 13 17.03 16.30 -10.76
N ALA A 14 16.30 16.77 -11.77
CA ALA A 14 14.84 16.76 -11.74
C ALA A 14 14.30 15.33 -11.66
N LYS A 15 14.83 14.40 -12.46
CA LYS A 15 14.43 12.99 -12.43
C LYS A 15 14.71 12.34 -11.07
N PHE A 16 15.89 12.59 -10.49
CA PHE A 16 16.23 12.13 -9.15
C PHE A 16 15.27 12.71 -8.10
N GLY A 17 15.02 14.02 -8.17
CA GLY A 17 14.07 14.71 -7.31
C GLY A 17 12.67 14.08 -7.36
N VAL A 18 12.17 13.77 -8.56
CA VAL A 18 10.87 13.09 -8.74
C VAL A 18 10.89 11.68 -8.14
N TYR A 19 11.94 10.89 -8.40
CA TYR A 19 12.04 9.52 -7.88
C TYR A 19 12.07 9.46 -6.35
N VAL A 20 12.62 10.47 -5.68
CA VAL A 20 12.67 10.54 -4.22
C VAL A 20 11.41 11.19 -3.65
N ALA A 21 10.97 12.31 -4.23
CA ALA A 21 9.85 13.08 -3.70
C ALA A 21 8.52 12.34 -3.82
N VAL A 22 8.25 11.66 -4.96
CA VAL A 22 6.97 10.99 -5.18
C VAL A 22 6.70 9.90 -4.13
N PRO A 23 7.61 8.93 -3.87
CA PRO A 23 7.37 7.92 -2.82
C PRO A 23 7.22 8.52 -1.43
N ILE A 24 8.01 9.53 -1.06
CA ILE A 24 7.94 10.18 0.26
C ILE A 24 6.58 10.85 0.46
N VAL A 25 6.12 11.61 -0.53
CA VAL A 25 4.82 12.29 -0.47
C VAL A 25 3.71 11.25 -0.37
N LEU A 26 3.72 10.21 -1.22
CA LEU A 26 2.73 9.13 -1.17
C LEU A 26 2.72 8.41 0.18
N MET A 27 3.90 8.14 0.77
CA MET A 27 4.02 7.56 2.10
C MET A 27 3.34 8.45 3.15
N TYR A 28 3.63 9.75 3.15
CA TYR A 28 3.09 10.66 4.15
C TYR A 28 1.59 10.90 3.99
N THR A 29 1.09 10.98 2.75
CA THR A 29 -0.32 11.27 2.48
C THR A 29 -1.22 10.07 2.71
N PHE A 30 -0.74 8.86 2.45
CA PHE A 30 -1.56 7.65 2.46
C PHE A 30 -1.21 6.69 3.61
N ALA A 31 0.06 6.31 3.79
CA ALA A 31 0.42 5.16 4.64
C ALA A 31 -0.07 5.28 6.10
N ASN A 32 -0.16 6.49 6.64
CA ASN A 32 -0.61 6.75 8.02
C ASN A 32 -1.98 7.44 8.12
N ASN A 33 -2.72 7.56 7.01
CA ASN A 33 -4.00 8.24 7.00
C ASN A 33 -5.05 7.39 6.28
N SER A 34 -5.72 6.56 7.06
CA SER A 34 -6.81 5.69 6.58
C SER A 34 -7.94 6.48 5.92
N THR A 35 -8.21 7.72 6.34
CA THR A 35 -9.20 8.61 5.71
C THR A 35 -8.79 9.00 4.28
N ASN A 36 -7.53 9.33 4.06
CA ASN A 36 -7.01 9.67 2.72
C ASN A 36 -6.98 8.44 1.81
N ILE A 37 -6.54 7.29 2.34
CA ILE A 37 -6.58 6.01 1.62
C ILE A 37 -8.01 5.70 1.21
N LYS A 38 -8.96 5.79 2.16
CA LYS A 38 -10.37 5.50 1.90
C LYS A 38 -10.99 6.45 0.87
N ARG A 39 -10.63 7.75 0.90
CA ARG A 39 -11.11 8.74 -0.08
C ARG A 39 -10.54 8.49 -1.49
N PHE A 40 -9.30 8.00 -1.59
CA PHE A 40 -8.64 7.74 -2.87
C PHE A 40 -9.00 6.38 -3.48
N MET A 41 -9.00 5.33 -2.67
CA MET A 41 -9.28 3.95 -3.09
C MET A 41 -10.79 3.62 -3.08
N GLY A 42 -11.62 4.47 -2.48
CA GLY A 42 -13.05 4.22 -2.29
C GLY A 42 -13.34 3.19 -1.21
N ASP A 43 -14.63 2.93 -0.97
CA ASP A 43 -15.11 1.89 -0.04
C ASP A 43 -15.10 0.49 -0.70
N HIS A 44 -14.06 0.19 -1.49
CA HIS A 44 -13.93 -1.08 -2.17
C HIS A 44 -13.22 -2.11 -1.29
N SER A 45 -13.98 -3.09 -0.78
CA SER A 45 -13.40 -4.26 -0.13
C SER A 45 -12.77 -5.18 -1.18
N TYR A 46 -11.45 -5.34 -1.14
CA TYR A 46 -10.70 -6.27 -2.02
C TYR A 46 -11.09 -7.73 -1.86
N VAL A 47 -11.80 -8.07 -0.78
CA VAL A 47 -12.41 -9.38 -0.56
C VAL A 47 -13.92 -9.22 -0.74
N VAL A 48 -14.43 -9.71 -1.87
CA VAL A 48 -15.87 -9.85 -2.08
C VAL A 48 -16.25 -11.27 -1.68
N TYR A 49 -16.96 -11.42 -0.56
CA TYR A 49 -17.56 -12.70 -0.22
C TYR A 49 -18.65 -13.00 -1.26
N LEU A 50 -18.47 -14.08 -2.03
CA LEU A 50 -19.53 -14.60 -2.87
C LEU A 50 -20.71 -14.97 -1.97
N LYS A 51 -21.95 -14.74 -2.43
CA LYS A 51 -23.16 -15.03 -1.63
C LYS A 51 -23.26 -16.50 -1.22
N GLU A 52 -22.68 -17.38 -2.03
CA GLU A 52 -22.65 -18.83 -1.83
C GLU A 52 -21.41 -19.30 -1.06
N ALA A 53 -20.45 -18.40 -0.78
CA ALA A 53 -19.25 -18.77 -0.04
C ALA A 53 -19.61 -19.13 1.41
N PRO A 54 -18.90 -20.10 2.02
CA PRO A 54 -19.01 -20.34 3.45
C PRO A 54 -18.79 -19.04 4.22
N ARG A 55 -19.58 -18.84 5.29
CA ARG A 55 -19.36 -17.70 6.19
C ARG A 55 -17.89 -17.69 6.65
N PRO A 56 -17.22 -16.53 6.69
CA PRO A 56 -15.89 -16.47 7.28
C PRO A 56 -15.92 -16.98 8.72
N PRO A 57 -14.83 -17.63 9.20
CA PRO A 57 -14.77 -18.13 10.57
C PRO A 57 -14.94 -16.99 11.58
N SER A 58 -15.59 -17.27 12.72
CA SER A 58 -15.74 -16.28 13.79
C SER A 58 -14.39 -15.99 14.48
N PRO A 59 -14.24 -14.84 15.15
CA PRO A 59 -13.02 -14.52 15.91
C PRO A 59 -12.64 -15.59 16.95
N GLU A 60 -13.63 -16.25 17.56
CA GLU A 60 -13.43 -17.37 18.49
C GLU A 60 -12.89 -18.60 17.77
N GLU A 61 -13.49 -18.98 16.64
CA GLU A 61 -13.05 -20.10 15.79
C GLU A 61 -11.59 -19.86 15.31
N LEU A 62 -11.25 -18.63 14.90
CA LEU A 62 -9.89 -18.26 14.51
C LEU A 62 -8.88 -18.37 15.66
N ARG A 63 -9.28 -18.02 16.89
CA ARG A 63 -8.44 -18.16 18.08
C ARG A 63 -8.18 -19.62 18.42
N GLU A 64 -9.16 -20.49 18.24
CA GLU A 64 -8.96 -21.94 18.43
C GLU A 64 -8.08 -22.54 17.35
N MET A 65 -8.26 -22.15 16.09
CA MET A 65 -7.38 -22.55 14.97
C MET A 65 -5.93 -22.11 15.23
N ALA A 66 -5.71 -20.88 15.71
CA ALA A 66 -4.39 -20.38 16.06
C ALA A 66 -3.73 -21.19 17.19
N LYS A 67 -4.51 -21.58 18.22
CA LYS A 67 -4.03 -22.47 19.29
C LYS A 67 -3.63 -23.84 18.74
N LEU A 68 -4.44 -24.44 17.86
CA LEU A 68 -4.10 -25.70 17.21
C LEU A 68 -2.78 -25.58 16.43
N ILE A 69 -2.64 -24.57 15.57
CA ILE A 69 -1.42 -24.34 14.78
C ILE A 69 -0.19 -24.16 15.69
N SER A 70 -0.34 -23.42 16.80
CA SER A 70 0.75 -23.19 17.75
C SER A 70 1.23 -24.44 18.51
N VAL A 71 0.43 -25.51 18.51
CA VAL A 71 0.78 -26.80 19.15
C VAL A 71 1.53 -27.73 18.16
N PHE A 72 1.48 -27.43 16.86
CA PHE A 72 2.17 -28.20 15.81
C PHE A 72 3.56 -27.66 15.44
N TYR A 73 4.05 -26.62 16.15
CA TYR A 73 5.41 -26.06 16.05
C TYR A 73 6.14 -26.23 17.39
#